data_AF-A0A3C1CD34-F1
#
_entry.id   AF-A0A3C1CD34-F1
#
_cell.length_a   1.000
_cell.length_b   1.000
_cell.length_c   1.000
_cell.angle_alpha   90.00
_cell.angle_beta   90.00
_cell.angle_gamma   90.00
#
_symmetry.space_group_name_H-M   'P 1'
#
loop_
_entity.id
_entity.type
_entity.pdbx_description
1 polymer ?
#
loop_
_entity_poly.entity_id
_entity_poly.type
_entity_poly.pdbx_seq_one_letter_code
_entity_poly.pdbx_strand_id
1 'polypeptide(L)'
;DPRAMARFWDEAMDWTLHEVTGDHAVLRSAKGVGPYLQFLRTPETKTVKNRVHLDLRPYPGDDQAAEVARLRALGATDIDLEELDEAVRQIALGENVTVFHGFGAAGMDGITEATSHPPIPIETDMEKYPNVVARATDVLRRAGIEGPYGLAIGPELYTGIGETTEHGGYLLFDHLRQLLGGPLVWAPGVRGGIVLSLRGGDFVLECGQDLSIGYQSHDAEVVRLYLEESVSFRVIEPDAAVALVPKA
;
A
#
# COMPACT_ATOMS: atom_id res chain seq x y z
N ASP A 1 -11.44 32.83 13.69
CA ASP A 1 -10.82 34.16 13.91
C ASP A 1 -9.96 34.51 12.70
N PRO A 2 -10.28 35.57 11.94
CA PRO A 2 -9.53 35.95 10.74
C PRO A 2 -8.04 36.24 11.01
N ARG A 3 -7.69 36.81 12.18
CA ARG A 3 -6.28 37.09 12.52
C ARG A 3 -5.47 35.82 12.74
N ALA A 4 -6.06 34.84 13.43
CA ALA A 4 -5.44 33.52 13.59
C ALA A 4 -5.25 32.81 12.24
N MET A 5 -6.26 32.85 11.36
CA MET A 5 -6.15 32.28 10.01
C MET A 5 -5.07 32.99 9.19
N ALA A 6 -5.00 34.32 9.23
CA ALA A 6 -3.98 35.09 8.53
C ALA A 6 -2.56 34.62 8.92
N ARG A 7 -2.26 34.51 10.22
CA ARG A 7 -0.94 34.06 10.70
C ARG A 7 -0.57 32.67 10.22
N PHE A 8 -1.48 31.71 10.38
CA PHE A 8 -1.22 30.33 9.94
C PHE A 8 -0.97 30.27 8.43
N TRP A 9 -1.84 30.87 7.62
CA TRP A 9 -1.78 30.76 6.16
C TRP A 9 -0.67 31.60 5.52
N ASP A 10 -0.24 32.70 6.15
CA ASP A 10 0.92 33.51 5.75
C ASP A 10 2.24 32.77 5.98
N GLU A 11 2.33 31.96 7.05
CA GLU A 11 3.51 31.12 7.31
C GLU A 11 3.45 29.79 6.53
N ALA A 12 2.26 29.24 6.30
CA ALA A 12 2.08 27.97 5.61
C ALA A 12 2.31 28.08 4.09
N MET A 13 2.07 29.26 3.50
CA MET A 13 2.16 29.47 2.04
C MET A 13 3.04 30.69 1.73
N ASP A 14 3.65 30.71 0.53
CA ASP A 14 4.38 31.90 0.02
C ASP A 14 3.44 33.04 -0.44
N TRP A 15 2.29 33.20 0.21
CA TRP A 15 1.26 34.18 -0.15
C TRP A 15 1.35 35.39 0.77
N THR A 16 1.25 36.58 0.19
CA THR A 16 1.33 37.83 0.92
C THR A 16 -0.01 38.18 1.55
N LEU A 17 -0.02 38.45 2.85
CA LEU A 17 -1.15 39.06 3.55
C LEU A 17 -1.36 40.50 3.05
N HIS A 18 -2.51 40.77 2.42
CA HIS A 18 -2.87 42.09 1.91
C HIS A 18 -3.65 42.92 2.92
N GLU A 19 -4.58 42.30 3.64
CA GLU A 19 -5.46 42.98 4.57
C GLU A 19 -5.83 42.03 5.72
N VAL A 20 -5.87 42.56 6.94
CA VAL A 20 -6.37 41.84 8.10
C VAL A 20 -7.10 42.78 9.05
N THR A 21 -8.35 42.44 9.37
CA THR A 21 -9.22 43.17 10.30
C THR A 21 -9.74 42.22 11.39
N GLY A 22 -10.70 42.65 12.19
CA GLY A 22 -11.43 41.74 13.09
C GLY A 22 -12.38 40.79 12.34
N ASP A 23 -12.86 41.23 11.16
CA ASP A 23 -13.93 40.60 10.41
C ASP A 23 -13.43 39.81 9.20
N HIS A 24 -12.24 40.12 8.68
CA HIS A 24 -11.68 39.37 7.55
C HIS A 24 -10.16 39.38 7.47
N ALA A 25 -9.61 38.47 6.67
CA ALA A 25 -8.23 38.45 6.23
C ALA A 25 -8.15 38.09 4.74
N VAL A 26 -7.26 38.73 3.98
CA VAL A 26 -7.10 38.56 2.53
C VAL A 26 -5.65 38.28 2.20
N LEU A 27 -5.39 37.17 1.51
CA LEU A 27 -4.08 36.78 0.99
C LEU A 27 -4.10 36.68 -0.54
N ARG A 28 -2.94 36.89 -1.16
CA ARG A 28 -2.72 36.62 -2.59
C ARG A 28 -1.29 36.15 -2.81
N SER A 29 -1.06 35.38 -3.86
CA SER A 29 0.30 35.03 -4.30
C SER A 29 1.20 36.28 -4.35
N ALA A 30 2.42 36.17 -3.80
CA ALA A 30 3.43 37.24 -3.88
C ALA A 30 3.78 37.63 -5.33
N LYS A 31 3.52 36.74 -6.30
CA LYS A 31 3.71 37.00 -7.74
C LYS A 31 2.51 37.71 -8.39
N GLY A 32 1.46 38.02 -7.63
CA GLY A 32 0.25 38.68 -8.13
C GLY A 32 -0.63 37.82 -9.04
N VAL A 33 -0.39 36.50 -9.09
CA VAL A 33 -1.14 35.56 -9.93
C VAL A 33 -2.21 34.80 -9.13
N GLY A 34 -3.21 34.26 -9.81
CA GLY A 34 -4.24 33.42 -9.18
C GLY A 34 -5.29 34.19 -8.37
N PRO A 35 -6.17 33.45 -7.67
CA PRO A 35 -7.27 34.04 -6.91
C PRO A 35 -6.79 34.68 -5.61
N TYR A 36 -7.64 35.54 -5.03
CA TYR A 36 -7.51 35.94 -3.63
C TYR A 36 -8.07 34.83 -2.73
N LEU A 37 -7.39 34.58 -1.62
CA LEU A 37 -7.92 33.76 -0.53
C LEU A 37 -8.42 34.68 0.57
N GLN A 38 -9.71 34.60 0.88
CA GLN A 38 -10.33 35.45 1.89
C GLN A 38 -10.94 34.61 3.00
N PHE A 39 -10.56 34.91 4.24
CA PHE A 39 -11.18 34.37 5.44
C PHE A 39 -12.14 35.40 6.00
N LEU A 40 -13.44 35.08 6.03
CA LEU A 40 -14.48 35.94 6.58
C LEU A 40 -14.92 35.41 7.93
N ARG A 41 -15.15 36.31 8.90
CA ARG A 41 -15.80 35.98 10.16
C ARG A 41 -17.30 35.87 9.92
N THR A 42 -17.84 34.67 10.09
CA THR A 42 -19.28 34.42 10.08
C THR A 42 -19.77 34.16 11.50
N PRO A 43 -20.94 34.70 11.91
CA PRO A 43 -21.52 34.44 13.23
C PRO A 43 -22.11 33.03 13.34
N GLU A 44 -22.41 32.41 12.20
CA GLU A 44 -22.99 31.08 12.10
C GLU A 44 -21.92 30.00 12.29
N THR A 45 -22.23 29.00 13.12
CA THR A 45 -21.46 27.77 13.20
C THR A 45 -21.56 27.02 11.88
N LYS A 46 -20.44 26.54 11.36
CA LYS A 46 -20.38 25.75 10.13
C LYS A 46 -21.23 24.48 10.28
N THR A 47 -22.28 24.34 9.48
CA THR A 47 -23.20 23.19 9.48
C THR A 47 -22.97 22.22 8.33
N VAL A 48 -22.17 22.60 7.33
CA VAL A 48 -21.87 21.78 6.15
C VAL A 48 -20.40 21.92 5.76
N LYS A 49 -19.86 20.91 5.05
CA LYS A 49 -18.52 21.00 4.46
C LYS A 49 -18.46 22.15 3.44
N ASN A 50 -17.31 22.83 3.37
CA ASN A 50 -17.07 23.84 2.34
C ASN A 50 -17.09 23.16 0.96
N ARG A 51 -17.72 23.78 -0.03
CA ARG A 51 -17.78 23.26 -1.41
C ARG A 51 -16.44 23.31 -2.15
N VAL A 52 -15.47 24.03 -1.58
CA VAL A 52 -14.11 24.15 -2.09
C VAL A 52 -13.17 23.63 -1.02
N HIS A 53 -12.26 22.76 -1.43
CA HIS A 53 -11.10 22.31 -0.67
C HIS A 53 -9.84 22.88 -1.32
N LEU A 54 -8.92 23.42 -0.53
CA LEU A 54 -7.66 23.96 -1.02
C LEU A 54 -6.56 22.96 -0.69
N ASP A 55 -6.00 22.34 -1.71
CA ASP A 55 -4.87 21.41 -1.56
C ASP A 55 -3.55 22.13 -1.76
N LEU A 56 -2.67 22.02 -0.76
CA LEU A 56 -1.29 22.48 -0.86
C LEU A 56 -0.40 21.32 -1.28
N ARG A 57 0.49 21.56 -2.24
CA ARG A 57 1.51 20.61 -2.65
C ARG A 57 2.88 21.23 -2.41
N PRO A 58 3.83 20.47 -1.83
CA PRO A 58 5.23 20.88 -1.80
C PRO A 58 5.74 21.18 -3.22
N TYR A 59 6.78 22.01 -3.36
CA TYR A 59 7.35 22.23 -4.68
C TYR A 59 8.02 20.93 -5.19
N PRO A 60 8.12 20.74 -6.51
CA PRO A 60 8.79 19.57 -7.05
C PRO A 60 10.23 19.42 -6.50
N GLY A 61 10.49 18.30 -5.84
CA GLY A 61 11.80 17.99 -5.23
C GLY A 61 11.90 18.24 -3.72
N ASP A 62 10.89 18.87 -3.11
CA ASP A 62 10.85 19.05 -1.65
C ASP A 62 10.57 17.72 -0.92
N ASP A 63 11.09 17.60 0.30
CA ASP A 63 10.79 16.48 1.18
C ASP A 63 9.40 16.66 1.82
N GLN A 64 8.46 15.80 1.42
CA GLN A 64 7.10 15.80 1.92
C GLN A 64 7.03 15.60 3.45
N ALA A 65 7.88 14.76 4.03
CA ALA A 65 7.87 14.51 5.46
C ALA A 65 8.33 15.74 6.25
N ALA A 66 9.37 16.43 5.75
CA ALA A 66 9.84 17.68 6.33
C ALA A 66 8.77 18.78 6.25
N GLU A 67 8.07 18.88 5.11
CA GLU A 67 7.01 19.88 4.92
C GLU A 67 5.79 19.62 5.83
N VAL A 68 5.37 18.37 5.98
CA VAL A 68 4.33 18.00 6.95
C VAL A 68 4.76 18.36 8.38
N ALA A 69 6.00 18.09 8.76
CA ALA A 69 6.52 18.47 10.07
C ALA A 69 6.49 19.99 10.30
N ARG A 70 6.85 20.78 9.29
CA ARG A 70 6.79 22.25 9.31
C ARG A 70 5.36 22.73 9.53
N LEU A 71 4.40 22.24 8.75
CA LEU A 71 2.98 22.62 8.87
C LEU A 71 2.39 22.24 10.23
N ARG A 72 2.76 21.08 10.79
CA ARG A 72 2.38 20.70 12.16
C ARG A 72 2.94 21.65 13.20
N ALA A 73 4.20 22.08 13.06
CA ALA A 73 4.81 23.06 13.96
C ALA A 73 4.09 24.44 13.90
N LEU A 74 3.48 24.78 12.77
CA LEU A 74 2.63 25.97 12.62
C LEU A 74 1.21 25.81 13.19
N GLY A 75 0.83 24.60 13.62
CA GLY A 75 -0.46 24.31 14.23
C GLY A 75 -1.45 23.55 13.32
N ALA A 76 -0.99 23.00 12.19
CA ALA A 76 -1.79 22.05 11.43
C ALA A 76 -2.01 20.77 12.23
N THR A 77 -3.22 20.21 12.13
CA THR A 77 -3.56 18.90 12.70
C THR A 77 -3.72 17.88 11.59
N ASP A 78 -3.34 16.64 11.87
CA ASP A 78 -3.62 15.53 10.95
C ASP A 78 -5.14 15.30 10.87
N ILE A 79 -5.61 15.00 9.66
CA ILE A 79 -6.95 14.45 9.49
C ILE A 79 -6.90 12.99 9.92
N ASP A 80 -7.87 12.60 10.74
CA ASP A 80 -8.10 11.20 11.08
C ASP A 80 -8.71 10.48 9.87
N LEU A 81 -7.91 9.59 9.27
CA LEU A 81 -8.28 8.74 8.14
C LEU A 81 -8.15 7.25 8.50
N GLU A 82 -8.14 6.89 9.79
CA GLU A 82 -7.93 5.49 10.22
C GLU A 82 -8.94 4.53 9.59
N GLU A 83 -10.21 4.94 9.43
CA GLU A 83 -11.24 4.14 8.77
C GLU A 83 -10.93 3.90 7.28
N LEU A 84 -10.34 4.89 6.60
CA LEU A 84 -9.93 4.76 5.20
C LEU A 84 -8.72 3.85 5.08
N ASP A 85 -7.71 4.01 5.95
CA ASP A 85 -6.52 3.16 5.97
C ASP A 85 -6.90 1.69 6.19
N GLU A 86 -7.82 1.43 7.12
CA GLU A 86 -8.35 0.09 7.36
C GLU A 86 -9.11 -0.46 6.14
N ALA A 87 -9.97 0.34 5.50
CA ALA A 87 -10.67 -0.09 4.29
C ALA A 87 -9.70 -0.42 3.14
N VAL A 88 -8.66 0.39 2.92
CA VAL A 88 -7.62 0.16 1.91
C VAL A 88 -6.83 -1.11 2.23
N ARG A 89 -6.51 -1.34 3.51
CA ARG A 89 -5.83 -2.57 3.93
C ARG A 89 -6.68 -3.81 3.67
N GLN A 90 -7.99 -3.75 3.92
CA GLN A 90 -8.89 -4.87 3.72
C GLN A 90 -9.05 -5.24 2.24
N ILE A 91 -9.20 -4.26 1.34
CA ILE A 91 -9.30 -4.56 -0.10
C ILE A 91 -7.97 -5.10 -0.66
N ALA A 92 -6.83 -4.53 -0.28
CA ALA A 92 -5.52 -5.05 -0.69
C ALA A 92 -5.26 -6.48 -0.18
N LEU A 93 -5.70 -6.79 1.04
CA LEU A 93 -5.66 -8.16 1.56
C LEU A 93 -6.59 -9.10 0.77
N GLY A 94 -7.80 -8.64 0.44
CA GLY A 94 -8.75 -9.40 -0.36
C GLY A 94 -8.20 -9.75 -1.75
N GLU A 95 -7.55 -8.80 -2.42
CA GLU A 95 -6.89 -9.02 -3.71
C GLU A 95 -5.77 -10.06 -3.59
N ASN A 96 -4.85 -9.88 -2.62
CA ASN A 96 -3.76 -10.83 -2.39
C ASN A 96 -4.30 -12.25 -2.10
N VAL A 97 -5.28 -12.38 -1.22
CA VAL A 97 -5.89 -13.67 -0.89
C VAL A 97 -6.54 -14.27 -2.14
N THR A 98 -7.20 -13.47 -2.98
CA THR A 98 -7.78 -13.95 -4.24
C THR A 98 -6.72 -14.48 -5.21
N VAL A 99 -5.62 -13.75 -5.38
CA VAL A 99 -4.51 -14.15 -6.27
C VAL A 99 -3.81 -15.41 -5.76
N PHE A 100 -3.45 -15.45 -4.48
CA PHE A 100 -2.64 -16.55 -3.94
C PHE A 100 -3.45 -17.76 -3.53
N HIS A 101 -4.66 -17.55 -3.00
CA HIS A 101 -5.50 -18.58 -2.35
C HIS A 101 -6.90 -18.73 -2.97
N GLY A 102 -7.20 -17.99 -4.03
CA GLY A 102 -8.44 -18.10 -4.77
C GLY A 102 -9.62 -17.43 -4.09
N PHE A 103 -10.71 -17.34 -4.86
CA PHE A 103 -12.00 -16.87 -4.39
C PHE A 103 -13.10 -17.73 -5.00
N GLY A 104 -13.43 -18.83 -4.31
CA GLY A 104 -14.33 -19.86 -4.81
C GLY A 104 -15.75 -19.36 -5.14
N ALA A 105 -16.24 -18.31 -4.47
CA ALA A 105 -17.54 -17.71 -4.77
C ALA A 105 -17.59 -17.07 -6.18
N ALA A 106 -16.44 -16.67 -6.72
CA ALA A 106 -16.28 -16.14 -8.07
C ALA A 106 -15.69 -17.15 -9.06
N GLY A 107 -15.48 -18.41 -8.64
CA GLY A 107 -14.87 -19.45 -9.49
C GLY A 107 -13.42 -19.15 -9.85
N MET A 108 -12.69 -18.41 -9.01
CA MET A 108 -11.28 -18.08 -9.22
C MET A 108 -10.42 -19.02 -8.37
N ASP A 109 -9.62 -19.86 -9.01
CA ASP A 109 -8.59 -20.65 -8.34
C ASP A 109 -7.33 -19.80 -8.17
N GLY A 110 -6.77 -19.79 -6.95
CA GLY A 110 -5.52 -19.09 -6.65
C GLY A 110 -4.30 -19.88 -7.06
N ILE A 111 -3.13 -19.26 -6.95
CA ILE A 111 -1.85 -19.89 -7.26
C ILE A 111 -1.65 -21.18 -6.45
N THR A 112 -2.00 -21.20 -5.16
CA THR A 112 -1.79 -22.37 -4.30
C THR A 112 -2.79 -23.49 -4.52
N GLU A 113 -3.97 -23.18 -5.04
CA GLU A 113 -5.02 -24.13 -5.38
C GLU A 113 -4.78 -24.72 -6.77
N ALA A 114 -4.23 -23.93 -7.69
CA ALA A 114 -3.97 -24.34 -9.06
C ALA A 114 -2.63 -25.07 -9.25
N THR A 115 -1.62 -24.83 -8.40
CA THR A 115 -0.30 -25.44 -8.57
C THR A 115 -0.36 -26.97 -8.66
N SER A 116 0.37 -27.52 -9.61
CA SER A 116 0.48 -28.98 -9.78
C SER A 116 1.52 -29.61 -8.84
N HIS A 117 2.33 -28.79 -8.16
CA HIS A 117 3.37 -29.27 -7.26
C HIS A 117 2.84 -29.50 -5.84
N PRO A 118 3.23 -30.59 -5.17
CA PRO A 118 2.88 -30.79 -3.78
C PRO A 118 3.52 -29.70 -2.91
N PRO A 119 2.82 -29.21 -1.87
CA PRO A 119 3.37 -28.18 -0.99
C PRO A 119 4.58 -28.72 -0.22
N ILE A 120 5.57 -27.86 -0.07
CA ILE A 120 6.80 -28.14 0.65
C ILE A 120 6.62 -27.68 2.11
N PRO A 121 6.77 -28.56 3.12
CA PRO A 121 6.67 -28.15 4.51
C PRO A 121 7.88 -27.30 4.93
N ILE A 122 7.61 -26.22 5.66
CA ILE A 122 8.57 -25.34 6.32
C ILE A 122 8.94 -25.94 7.67
N GLU A 123 10.23 -26.02 7.96
CA GLU A 123 10.73 -26.42 9.28
C GLU A 123 10.68 -25.23 10.26
N THR A 124 10.53 -25.51 11.56
CA THR A 124 10.52 -24.46 12.61
C THR A 124 11.86 -23.72 12.69
N ASP A 125 12.94 -24.38 12.27
CA ASP A 125 14.29 -23.84 12.25
C ASP A 125 14.54 -23.02 10.98
N MET A 126 14.65 -21.69 11.14
CA MET A 126 14.86 -20.75 10.04
C MET A 126 16.23 -20.91 9.36
N GLU A 127 17.24 -21.49 10.02
CA GLU A 127 18.54 -21.78 9.38
C GLU A 127 18.40 -22.78 8.23
N LYS A 128 17.33 -23.58 8.22
CA LYS A 128 17.05 -24.55 7.16
C LYS A 128 16.16 -24.01 6.05
N TYR A 129 15.65 -22.79 6.19
CA TYR A 129 14.77 -22.18 5.21
C TYR A 129 15.40 -22.05 3.80
N PRO A 130 16.72 -21.76 3.65
CA PRO A 130 17.38 -21.80 2.34
C PRO A 130 17.24 -23.15 1.63
N ASN A 131 17.29 -24.27 2.35
CA ASN A 131 17.14 -25.60 1.76
C ASN A 131 15.72 -25.82 1.23
N VAL A 132 14.73 -25.28 1.95
CA VAL A 132 13.31 -25.32 1.56
C VAL A 132 13.11 -24.54 0.25
N VAL A 133 13.67 -23.33 0.16
CA VAL A 133 13.61 -22.47 -1.04
C VAL A 133 14.41 -23.09 -2.20
N ALA A 134 15.61 -23.60 -1.95
CA ALA A 134 16.41 -24.28 -2.97
C ALA A 134 15.67 -25.49 -3.55
N ARG A 135 15.02 -26.30 -2.71
CA ARG A 135 14.18 -27.42 -3.16
C ARG A 135 13.02 -26.95 -4.04
N ALA A 136 12.35 -25.86 -3.67
CA ALA A 136 11.27 -25.31 -4.48
C ALA A 136 11.78 -24.83 -5.86
N THR A 137 12.93 -24.14 -5.91
CA THR A 137 13.54 -23.75 -7.19
C THR A 137 13.96 -24.97 -8.03
N ASP A 138 14.45 -26.06 -7.41
CA ASP A 138 14.78 -27.30 -8.13
C ASP A 138 13.53 -27.98 -8.70
N VAL A 139 12.42 -27.99 -7.97
CA VAL A 139 11.11 -28.47 -8.47
C VAL A 139 10.70 -27.71 -9.73
N LEU A 140 10.73 -26.37 -9.69
CA LEU A 140 10.40 -25.52 -10.84
C LEU A 140 11.34 -25.78 -12.03
N ARG A 141 12.65 -25.82 -11.80
CA ARG A 141 13.65 -26.08 -12.86
C ARG A 141 13.44 -27.43 -13.52
N ARG A 142 13.16 -28.48 -12.74
CA ARG A 142 12.91 -29.83 -13.27
C ARG A 142 11.61 -29.93 -14.06
N ALA A 143 10.63 -29.08 -13.76
CA ALA A 143 9.42 -28.91 -14.56
C ALA A 143 9.65 -28.07 -15.83
N GLY A 144 10.87 -27.61 -16.10
CA GLY A 144 11.17 -26.75 -17.25
C GLY A 144 10.74 -25.30 -17.07
N ILE A 145 10.45 -24.89 -15.84
CA ILE A 145 10.08 -23.50 -15.51
C ILE A 145 11.33 -22.70 -15.19
N GLU A 146 11.67 -21.79 -16.10
CA GLU A 146 12.81 -20.89 -15.95
C GLU A 146 12.55 -19.78 -14.92
N GLY A 147 13.63 -19.24 -14.36
CA GLY A 147 13.59 -18.07 -13.49
C GLY A 147 13.64 -16.74 -14.25
N PRO A 148 13.91 -15.61 -13.55
CA PRO A 148 14.18 -15.53 -12.12
C PRO A 148 12.96 -15.94 -11.28
N TYR A 149 13.19 -16.40 -10.06
CA TYR A 149 12.13 -16.77 -9.14
C TYR A 149 11.88 -15.65 -8.13
N GLY A 150 10.62 -15.42 -7.78
CA GLY A 150 10.22 -14.58 -6.66
C GLY A 150 9.77 -15.43 -5.48
N LEU A 151 9.86 -14.89 -4.27
CA LEU A 151 9.29 -15.49 -3.07
C LEU A 151 8.30 -14.51 -2.43
N ALA A 152 7.01 -14.86 -2.45
CA ALA A 152 5.98 -14.18 -1.68
C ALA A 152 5.95 -14.78 -0.27
N ILE A 153 6.01 -13.94 0.76
CA ILE A 153 6.22 -14.34 2.15
C ILE A 153 5.07 -13.82 3.01
N GLY A 154 4.37 -14.73 3.69
CA GLY A 154 3.36 -14.40 4.67
C GLY A 154 3.94 -13.65 5.88
N PRO A 155 3.16 -12.78 6.56
CA PRO A 155 3.66 -11.93 7.64
C PRO A 155 4.40 -12.66 8.76
N GLU A 156 3.91 -13.84 9.15
CA GLU A 156 4.49 -14.67 10.23
C GLU A 156 5.93 -15.11 9.92
N LEU A 157 6.21 -15.41 8.65
CA LEU A 157 7.48 -15.92 8.20
C LEU A 157 8.47 -14.78 7.89
N TYR A 158 7.96 -13.64 7.41
CA TYR A 158 8.80 -12.50 7.01
C TYR A 158 9.63 -11.95 8.18
N THR A 159 9.03 -11.79 9.36
CA THR A 159 9.74 -11.34 10.57
C THR A 159 10.84 -12.32 10.96
N GLY A 160 10.55 -13.63 10.95
CA GLY A 160 11.54 -14.66 11.28
C GLY A 160 12.74 -14.66 10.32
N ILE A 161 12.51 -14.43 9.02
CA ILE A 161 13.58 -14.32 8.02
C ILE A 161 14.43 -13.06 8.27
N GLY A 162 13.79 -11.94 8.61
CA GLY A 162 14.47 -10.65 8.84
C GLY A 162 15.37 -10.64 10.07
N GLU A 163 14.98 -11.37 11.10
CA GLU A 163 15.71 -11.44 12.38
C GLU A 163 16.81 -12.51 12.39
N THR A 164 16.86 -13.39 11.38
CA THR A 164 17.81 -14.50 11.32
C THR A 164 19.10 -14.12 10.58
N THR A 165 20.23 -14.23 11.29
CA THR A 165 21.58 -14.24 10.70
C THR A 165 22.10 -15.66 10.61
N GLU A 166 22.58 -16.05 9.43
CA GLU A 166 23.21 -17.36 9.23
C GLU A 166 24.61 -17.42 9.86
N HIS A 167 25.13 -18.65 10.01
CA HIS A 167 26.49 -18.90 10.44
C HIS A 167 27.50 -18.18 9.51
N GLY A 168 28.16 -17.15 10.04
CA GLY A 168 29.06 -16.27 9.28
C GLY A 168 28.62 -14.81 9.17
N GLY A 169 27.45 -14.46 9.73
CA GLY A 169 26.97 -13.06 9.81
C GLY A 169 26.25 -12.57 8.55
N TYR A 170 25.98 -13.44 7.58
CA TYR A 170 25.17 -13.11 6.41
C TYR A 170 23.68 -13.08 6.78
N LEU A 171 22.98 -12.07 6.26
CA LEU A 171 21.53 -11.97 6.42
C LEU A 171 20.87 -13.05 5.57
N LEU A 172 19.97 -13.82 6.18
CA LEU A 172 19.21 -14.87 5.49
C LEU A 172 18.50 -14.31 4.24
N PHE A 173 18.00 -13.08 4.31
CA PHE A 173 17.43 -12.36 3.16
C PHE A 173 18.34 -12.33 1.93
N ASP A 174 19.64 -12.10 2.10
CA ASP A 174 20.57 -11.94 0.99
C ASP A 174 20.90 -13.29 0.35
N HIS A 175 21.04 -14.35 1.16
CA HIS A 175 21.21 -15.71 0.66
C HIS A 175 19.99 -16.16 -0.16
N LEU A 176 18.78 -15.91 0.33
CA LEU A 176 17.55 -16.26 -0.38
C LEU A 176 17.43 -15.51 -1.72
N ARG A 177 17.78 -14.21 -1.77
CA ARG A 177 17.83 -13.45 -3.04
C ARG A 177 18.77 -14.08 -4.05
N GLN A 178 19.95 -14.54 -3.61
CA GLN A 178 20.92 -15.19 -4.49
C GLN A 178 20.40 -16.53 -5.03
N LEU A 179 19.71 -17.34 -4.21
CA LEU A 179 19.12 -18.61 -4.65
C LEU A 179 18.02 -18.43 -5.70
N LEU A 180 17.18 -17.41 -5.50
CA LEU A 180 16.02 -17.12 -6.32
C LEU A 180 16.37 -16.37 -7.61
N GLY A 181 17.38 -15.49 -7.56
CA GLY A 181 17.68 -14.55 -8.64
C GLY A 181 16.62 -13.46 -8.81
N GLY A 182 15.70 -13.33 -7.85
CA GLY A 182 14.58 -12.38 -7.86
C GLY A 182 14.20 -11.89 -6.46
N PRO A 183 13.09 -11.15 -6.33
CA PRO A 183 12.70 -10.46 -5.12
C PRO A 183 12.12 -11.39 -4.05
N LEU A 184 12.30 -10.98 -2.79
CA LEU A 184 11.53 -11.45 -1.64
C LEU A 184 10.51 -10.36 -1.31
N VAL A 185 9.23 -10.72 -1.32
CA VAL A 185 8.12 -9.78 -1.18
C VAL A 185 7.32 -10.12 0.07
N TRP A 186 7.16 -9.14 0.96
CA TRP A 186 6.18 -9.23 2.04
C TRP A 186 4.78 -9.22 1.44
N ALA A 187 4.03 -10.30 1.66
CA ALA A 187 2.74 -10.53 1.02
C ALA A 187 1.67 -10.81 2.09
N PRO A 188 0.99 -9.77 2.61
CA PRO A 188 -0.12 -9.92 3.53
C PRO A 188 -1.22 -10.79 2.92
N GLY A 189 -1.78 -11.70 3.72
CA GLY A 189 -2.79 -12.66 3.26
C GLY A 189 -2.22 -13.98 2.72
N VAL A 190 -0.91 -14.04 2.41
CA VAL A 190 -0.23 -15.30 2.07
C VAL A 190 -0.01 -16.14 3.31
N ARG A 191 -0.35 -17.43 3.22
CA ARG A 191 -0.05 -18.44 4.24
C ARG A 191 1.29 -19.11 3.94
N GLY A 192 2.26 -18.97 4.84
CA GLY A 192 3.60 -19.52 4.67
C GLY A 192 4.43 -18.72 3.66
N GLY A 193 4.89 -19.36 2.59
CA GLY A 193 5.56 -18.70 1.47
C GLY A 193 5.25 -19.36 0.14
N ILE A 194 5.45 -18.66 -0.97
CA ILE A 194 5.19 -19.19 -2.32
C ILE A 194 6.37 -18.81 -3.20
N VAL A 195 7.06 -19.81 -3.76
CA VAL A 195 8.11 -19.60 -4.76
C VAL A 195 7.46 -19.68 -6.13
N LEU A 196 7.63 -18.66 -6.96
CA LEU A 196 7.05 -18.61 -8.30
C LEU A 196 8.04 -18.09 -9.33
N SER A 197 7.85 -18.49 -10.59
CA SER A 197 8.60 -17.90 -11.71
C SER A 197 8.11 -16.49 -12.04
N LEU A 198 9.06 -15.64 -12.44
CA LEU A 198 8.82 -14.28 -12.93
C LEU A 198 9.11 -14.12 -14.42
N ARG A 199 9.18 -15.23 -15.18
CA ARG A 199 9.38 -15.19 -16.64
C ARG A 199 8.19 -14.57 -17.40
N GLY A 200 7.04 -14.46 -16.72
CA GLY A 200 5.84 -13.77 -17.20
C GLY A 200 4.88 -14.68 -17.97
N GLY A 201 3.60 -14.31 -17.97
CA GLY A 201 2.53 -15.02 -18.69
C GLY A 201 1.92 -16.21 -17.93
N ASP A 202 2.53 -16.65 -16.82
CA ASP A 202 2.06 -17.81 -16.04
C ASP A 202 0.86 -17.47 -15.13
N PHE A 203 0.76 -16.21 -14.67
CA PHE A 203 -0.30 -15.70 -13.78
C PHE A 203 -0.87 -14.41 -14.37
N VAL A 204 -2.20 -14.34 -14.51
CA VAL A 204 -2.87 -13.21 -15.16
C VAL A 204 -3.93 -12.64 -14.23
N LEU A 205 -3.72 -11.40 -13.81
CA LEU A 205 -4.73 -10.56 -13.17
C LEU A 205 -5.29 -9.60 -14.22
N GLU A 206 -6.56 -9.74 -14.54
CA GLU A 206 -7.26 -8.86 -15.49
C GLU A 206 -7.99 -7.78 -14.70
N CYS A 207 -7.51 -6.54 -14.81
CA CYS A 207 -8.14 -5.38 -14.19
C CYS A 207 -9.17 -4.78 -15.14
N GLY A 208 -10.46 -4.90 -14.77
CA GLY A 208 -11.56 -4.21 -15.43
C GLY A 208 -11.72 -2.78 -14.93
N GLN A 209 -11.63 -2.59 -13.61
CA GLN A 209 -11.63 -1.28 -12.95
C GLN A 209 -10.59 -1.31 -11.84
N ASP A 210 -9.64 -0.40 -11.92
CA ASP A 210 -8.60 -0.23 -10.92
C ASP A 210 -9.19 0.39 -9.64
N LEU A 211 -8.47 0.25 -8.53
CA LEU A 211 -8.93 0.69 -7.21
C LEU A 211 -9.42 2.14 -7.26
N SER A 212 -10.70 2.31 -6.92
CA SER A 212 -11.40 3.58 -7.00
C SER A 212 -12.14 3.88 -5.70
N ILE A 213 -12.24 5.17 -5.37
CA ILE A 213 -13.02 5.65 -4.23
C ILE A 213 -14.34 6.22 -4.75
N GLY A 214 -15.45 5.58 -4.38
CA GLY A 214 -16.79 6.03 -4.71
C GLY A 214 -17.45 6.76 -3.55
N TYR A 215 -18.41 7.64 -3.89
CA TYR A 215 -19.29 8.29 -2.92
C TYR A 215 -20.58 7.50 -2.77
N GLN A 216 -20.98 7.20 -1.52
CA GLN A 216 -22.24 6.54 -1.23
C GLN A 216 -23.31 7.52 -0.73
N SER A 217 -23.03 8.23 0.36
CA SER A 217 -23.97 9.16 1.01
C SER A 217 -23.25 10.08 1.98
N HIS A 218 -23.94 11.10 2.49
CA HIS A 218 -23.46 11.88 3.63
C HIS A 218 -24.64 12.42 4.45
N ASP A 219 -24.38 12.78 5.70
CA ASP A 219 -25.23 13.61 6.54
C ASP A 219 -24.46 14.86 7.01
N ALA A 220 -24.92 15.52 8.06
CA ALA A 220 -24.29 16.73 8.58
C ALA A 220 -22.91 16.48 9.22
N GLU A 221 -22.60 15.23 9.60
CA GLU A 221 -21.41 14.86 10.36
C GLU A 221 -20.51 13.87 9.60
N VAL A 222 -21.10 12.95 8.83
CA VAL A 222 -20.39 11.82 8.23
C VAL A 222 -20.55 11.78 6.71
N VAL A 223 -19.47 11.48 6.00
CA VAL A 223 -19.49 11.13 4.57
C VAL A 223 -19.15 9.64 4.44
N ARG A 224 -20.04 8.88 3.80
CA ARG A 224 -19.84 7.46 3.49
C ARG A 224 -19.26 7.33 2.09
N LEU A 225 -18.04 6.82 2.03
CA LEU A 225 -17.35 6.44 0.81
C LEU A 225 -17.28 4.91 0.73
N TYR A 226 -16.89 4.40 -0.43
CA TYR A 226 -16.57 2.99 -0.61
C TYR A 226 -15.34 2.84 -1.50
N LEU A 227 -14.63 1.73 -1.34
CA LEU A 227 -13.59 1.30 -2.26
C LEU A 227 -14.20 0.26 -3.20
N GLU A 228 -13.92 0.39 -4.49
CA GLU A 228 -14.30 -0.58 -5.50
C GLU A 228 -13.11 -0.93 -6.39
N GLU A 229 -13.05 -2.18 -6.80
CA GLU A 229 -12.19 -2.69 -7.85
C GLU A 229 -12.97 -3.75 -8.62
N SER A 230 -12.58 -4.01 -9.87
CA SER A 230 -13.11 -5.13 -10.65
C SER A 230 -11.94 -5.87 -11.26
N VAL A 231 -11.70 -7.08 -10.75
CA VAL A 231 -10.60 -7.93 -11.20
C VAL A 231 -11.07 -9.36 -11.48
N SER A 232 -10.36 -10.04 -12.38
CA SER A 232 -10.40 -11.50 -12.51
C SER A 232 -8.97 -12.03 -12.39
N PHE A 233 -8.80 -13.25 -11.85
CA PHE A 233 -7.49 -13.88 -11.76
C PHE A 233 -7.52 -15.29 -12.35
N ARG A 234 -6.48 -15.63 -13.11
CA ARG A 234 -6.32 -16.95 -13.73
C ARG A 234 -4.86 -17.39 -13.71
N VAL A 235 -4.65 -18.67 -13.38
CA VAL A 235 -3.36 -19.36 -13.51
C VAL A 235 -3.31 -20.05 -14.88
N ILE A 236 -2.34 -19.67 -15.70
CA ILE A 236 -2.14 -20.22 -17.06
C ILE A 236 -1.19 -21.41 -17.01
N GLU A 237 -0.14 -21.33 -16.20
CA GLU A 237 0.86 -22.39 -16.01
C GLU A 237 0.88 -22.85 -14.54
N PRO A 238 0.13 -23.91 -14.20
CA PRO A 238 0.13 -24.54 -12.87
C PRO A 238 1.51 -24.95 -12.35
N ASP A 239 2.46 -25.29 -13.23
CA ASP A 239 3.78 -25.72 -12.80
C ASP A 239 4.67 -24.56 -12.36
N ALA A 240 4.26 -23.30 -12.56
CA ALA A 240 5.10 -22.12 -12.36
C ALA A 240 5.21 -21.64 -10.89
N ALA A 241 4.59 -22.32 -9.94
CA ALA A 241 4.67 -21.98 -8.52
C ALA A 241 4.72 -23.21 -7.60
N VAL A 242 5.35 -23.07 -6.44
CA VAL A 242 5.38 -24.08 -5.37
C VAL A 242 5.05 -23.42 -4.04
N ALA A 243 4.04 -23.95 -3.36
CA ALA A 243 3.66 -23.51 -2.02
C ALA A 243 4.63 -24.05 -0.95
N LEU A 244 5.03 -23.18 -0.01
CA LEU A 244 5.79 -23.50 1.19
C LEU A 244 4.85 -23.33 2.39
N VAL A 245 4.51 -24.40 3.07
CA VAL A 245 3.48 -24.39 4.12
C VAL A 245 4.07 -24.68 5.48
N PRO A 246 3.65 -24.00 6.56
CA PRO A 246 4.04 -24.38 7.92
C PRO A 246 3.70 -25.84 8.19
N LYS A 247 4.57 -26.55 8.90
CA LYS A 247 4.27 -27.91 9.37
C LYS A 247 3.14 -27.84 10.40
N ALA A 248 2.08 -28.63 10.18
CA ALA A 248 0.99 -28.79 11.14
C ALA A 248 1.45 -29.46 12.44
#